data_AF-A0A1W9IYN4-F1
#
_entry.id   AF-A0A1W9IYN4-F1
#
_cell.length_a   1.000
_cell.length_b   1.000
_cell.length_c   1.000
_cell.angle_alpha   90.00
_cell.angle_beta   90.00
_cell.angle_gamma   90.00
#
_symmetry.space_group_name_H-M   'P 1'
#
loop_
_entity.id
_entity.type
_entity.pdbx_description
1 polymer ?
#
loop_
_entity_poly.entity_id
_entity_poly.type
_entity_poly.pdbx_seq_one_letter_code
_entity_poly.pdbx_strand_id
1 'polypeptide(L)'
;MSAATDRSDLDPTYERLLMLWTSGVRDYHTMLSDYLTAHSIFVAVIGLIVSRGLLPLSFTVLIALLCAFGVLMCLQMAIVLGRLSGQNALWEWRLRGIEQSPGWDRQKLIMSLYQLHESRQPIQDPLNEPPVFLPSWAFRQHRQWWAHRAVSFPWFFGLVYGMFFVWAATQLIRLIAGGSP
;
A
#
# COMPACT_ATOMS: atom_id res chain seq x y z
N MET A 1 -39.78 18.09 18.01
CA MET A 1 -39.11 17.22 19.01
C MET A 1 -38.31 16.12 18.28
N SER A 2 -37.27 16.47 17.51
CA SER A 2 -36.53 15.53 16.62
C SER A 2 -35.02 15.80 16.49
N ALA A 3 -34.47 16.88 17.06
CA ALA A 3 -33.06 17.26 16.88
C ALA A 3 -32.12 16.71 17.98
N ALA A 4 -32.67 16.30 19.13
CA ALA A 4 -31.89 15.79 20.26
C ALA A 4 -31.48 14.31 20.07
N THR A 5 -32.35 13.49 19.47
CA THR A 5 -32.09 12.07 19.20
C THR A 5 -31.01 11.86 18.12
N ASP A 6 -30.92 12.79 17.16
CA ASP A 6 -29.93 12.74 16.08
C ASP A 6 -28.51 13.07 16.60
N ARG A 7 -28.39 14.02 17.54
CA ARG A 7 -27.10 14.38 18.16
C ARG A 7 -26.51 13.30 19.07
N SER A 8 -27.33 12.56 19.81
CA SER A 8 -26.85 11.52 20.73
C SER A 8 -26.27 10.29 20.02
N ASP A 9 -26.68 10.03 18.78
CA ASP A 9 -26.25 8.86 18.00
C ASP A 9 -25.02 9.14 17.10
N LEU A 10 -24.74 10.42 16.84
CA LEU A 10 -23.61 10.86 16.01
C LEU A 10 -22.25 10.66 16.69
N ASP A 11 -22.15 10.91 18.00
CA ASP A 11 -20.92 10.74 18.78
C ASP A 11 -20.41 9.28 18.79
N PRO A 12 -21.21 8.26 19.17
CA PRO A 12 -20.75 6.87 19.16
C PRO A 12 -20.48 6.36 17.73
N THR A 13 -21.23 6.86 16.74
CA THR A 13 -21.00 6.54 15.32
C THR A 13 -19.67 7.12 14.83
N TYR A 14 -19.36 8.36 15.20
CA TYR A 14 -18.10 9.02 14.85
C TYR A 14 -16.91 8.30 15.47
N GLU A 15 -16.95 7.98 16.77
CA GLU A 15 -15.88 7.26 17.45
C GLU A 15 -15.63 5.89 16.80
N ARG A 16 -16.69 5.16 16.47
CA ARG A 16 -16.59 3.87 15.79
C ARG A 16 -16.00 4.01 14.38
N LEU A 17 -16.43 5.00 13.61
CA LEU A 17 -15.87 5.27 12.28
C LEU A 17 -14.39 5.68 12.34
N LEU A 18 -14.01 6.46 13.36
CA LEU A 18 -12.63 6.86 13.59
C LEU A 18 -11.74 5.66 13.95
N MET A 19 -12.24 4.74 14.78
CA MET A 19 -11.56 3.47 15.05
C MET A 19 -11.40 2.63 13.77
N LEU A 20 -12.46 2.50 12.96
CA LEU A 20 -12.42 1.74 11.71
C LEU A 20 -11.44 2.34 10.69
N TRP A 21 -11.40 3.67 10.59
CA TRP A 21 -10.47 4.36 9.70
C TRP A 21 -9.03 4.20 10.17
N THR A 22 -8.75 4.44 11.46
CA THR A 22 -7.38 4.29 12.01
C THR A 22 -6.88 2.85 11.93
N SER A 23 -7.72 1.85 12.21
CA SER A 23 -7.37 0.45 12.04
C SER A 23 -7.13 0.10 10.58
N GLY A 24 -8.00 0.56 9.67
CA GLY A 24 -7.86 0.31 8.24
C GLY A 24 -6.59 0.93 7.64
N VAL A 25 -6.17 2.11 8.10
CA VAL A 25 -4.88 2.72 7.71
C VAL A 25 -3.70 1.88 8.22
N ARG A 26 -3.75 1.42 9.48
CA ARG A 26 -2.70 0.56 10.04
C ARG A 26 -2.58 -0.77 9.29
N ASP A 27 -3.70 -1.40 9.00
CA ASP A 27 -3.74 -2.70 8.32
C ASP A 27 -3.21 -2.58 6.88
N TYR A 28 -3.52 -1.48 6.19
CA TYR A 28 -2.94 -1.16 4.87
C TYR A 28 -1.40 -1.10 4.93
N HIS A 29 -0.84 -0.39 5.92
CA HIS A 29 0.61 -0.26 6.06
C HIS A 29 1.29 -1.58 6.46
N THR A 30 0.64 -2.36 7.33
CA THR A 30 1.14 -3.69 7.74
C THR A 30 1.19 -4.63 6.55
N MET A 31 0.07 -4.74 5.82
CA MET A 31 0.00 -5.57 4.60
C MET A 31 1.01 -5.13 3.54
N LEU A 32 1.16 -3.83 3.30
CA LEU A 32 2.16 -3.33 2.37
C LEU A 32 3.58 -3.75 2.79
N SER A 33 3.92 -3.65 4.08
CA SER A 33 5.21 -4.07 4.61
C SER A 33 5.44 -5.59 4.44
N ASP A 34 4.42 -6.39 4.72
CA ASP A 34 4.48 -7.85 4.57
C ASP A 34 4.72 -8.25 3.11
N TYR A 35 4.00 -7.63 2.16
CA TYR A 35 4.21 -7.86 0.74
C TYR A 35 5.61 -7.45 0.29
N LEU A 36 6.11 -6.28 0.69
CA LEU A 36 7.46 -5.82 0.35
C LEU A 36 8.53 -6.78 0.88
N THR A 37 8.33 -7.30 2.08
CA THR A 37 9.23 -8.29 2.69
C THR A 37 9.21 -9.60 1.92
N ALA A 38 8.03 -10.12 1.62
CA ALA A 38 7.87 -11.35 0.83
C ALA A 38 8.48 -11.23 -0.57
N HIS A 39 8.22 -10.12 -1.27
CA HIS A 39 8.78 -9.87 -2.59
C HIS A 39 10.31 -9.76 -2.56
N SER A 40 10.87 -9.10 -1.55
CA SER A 40 12.33 -8.98 -1.37
C SER A 40 12.99 -10.35 -1.16
N ILE A 41 12.38 -11.22 -0.35
CA ILE A 41 12.85 -12.60 -0.15
C ILE A 41 12.80 -13.37 -1.47
N PHE A 42 11.69 -13.32 -2.21
CA PHE A 42 11.58 -14.03 -3.49
C PHE A 42 12.64 -13.58 -4.50
N VAL A 43 12.82 -12.26 -4.67
CA VAL A 43 13.82 -11.72 -5.60
C VAL A 43 15.24 -12.12 -5.15
N ALA A 44 15.54 -12.10 -3.85
CA ALA A 44 16.84 -12.52 -3.33
C ALA A 44 17.09 -14.01 -3.59
N VAL A 45 16.10 -14.88 -3.37
CA VAL A 45 16.22 -16.32 -3.65
C VAL A 45 16.43 -16.57 -5.14
N ILE A 46 15.65 -15.92 -6.02
CA ILE A 46 15.82 -16.03 -7.47
C ILE A 46 17.23 -15.59 -7.87
N GLY A 47 17.68 -14.41 -7.39
CA GLY A 47 19.02 -13.90 -7.68
C GLY A 47 20.14 -14.83 -7.22
N LEU A 48 20.00 -15.45 -6.05
CA LEU A 48 20.95 -16.42 -5.51
C LEU A 48 20.98 -17.71 -6.33
N ILE A 49 19.85 -18.17 -6.86
CA ILE A 49 19.82 -19.35 -7.72
C ILE A 49 20.45 -19.03 -9.08
N VAL A 50 20.13 -17.87 -9.66
CA VAL A 50 20.68 -17.41 -10.94
C VAL A 50 22.20 -17.22 -10.88
N SER A 51 22.76 -16.81 -9.75
CA SER A 51 24.20 -16.57 -9.60
C SER A 51 25.05 -17.85 -9.58
N ARG A 52 24.44 -19.05 -9.51
CA ARG A 52 25.17 -20.34 -9.41
C ARG A 52 25.80 -20.85 -10.72
N GLY A 53 25.75 -20.07 -11.81
CA GLY A 53 26.49 -20.37 -13.06
C GLY A 53 25.84 -21.47 -13.90
N LEU A 54 26.01 -22.75 -13.55
CA LEU A 54 25.30 -23.86 -14.20
C LEU A 54 23.97 -24.11 -13.49
N LEU A 55 22.86 -23.76 -14.14
CA LEU A 55 21.52 -24.10 -13.66
C LEU A 55 21.05 -25.43 -14.28
N PRO A 56 21.02 -26.54 -13.53
CA PRO A 56 20.25 -27.72 -13.94
C PRO A 56 18.79 -27.35 -14.21
N LEU A 57 18.14 -28.15 -15.05
CA LEU A 57 16.74 -27.99 -15.45
C LEU A 57 15.81 -27.77 -14.24
N SER A 58 16.05 -28.49 -13.13
CA SER A 58 15.29 -28.37 -11.89
C SER A 58 15.33 -26.96 -11.29
N PHE A 59 16.47 -26.28 -11.31
CA PHE A 59 16.56 -24.89 -10.85
C PHE A 59 15.91 -23.90 -11.82
N THR A 60 16.00 -24.13 -13.13
CA THR A 60 15.30 -23.31 -14.12
C THR A 60 13.78 -23.40 -13.97
N VAL A 61 13.25 -24.61 -13.76
CA VAL A 61 11.82 -24.84 -13.46
C VAL A 61 11.43 -24.18 -12.13
N LEU A 62 12.25 -24.31 -11.09
CA LEU A 62 12.01 -23.67 -9.80
C LEU A 62 11.94 -22.13 -9.94
N ILE A 63 12.86 -21.52 -10.70
CA ILE A 63 12.82 -20.07 -10.98
C ILE A 63 11.53 -19.69 -11.71
N ALA A 64 11.13 -20.44 -12.73
CA ALA A 64 9.90 -20.17 -13.47
C ALA A 64 8.66 -20.21 -12.55
N LEU A 65 8.59 -21.21 -11.66
CA LEU A 65 7.51 -21.33 -10.67
C LEU A 65 7.54 -20.19 -9.65
N LEU A 66 8.71 -19.83 -9.12
CA LEU A 66 8.90 -18.69 -8.22
C LEU A 66 8.46 -17.38 -8.87
N CYS A 67 8.78 -17.18 -10.14
CA CYS A 67 8.37 -15.98 -10.89
C CYS A 67 6.85 -15.98 -11.12
N ALA A 68 6.25 -17.11 -11.50
CA ALA A 68 4.81 -17.22 -11.66
C ALA A 68 4.07 -16.91 -10.35
N PHE A 69 4.54 -17.46 -9.22
CA PHE A 69 3.99 -17.14 -7.91
C PHE A 69 4.20 -15.66 -7.54
N GLY A 70 5.38 -15.10 -7.84
CA GLY A 70 5.69 -13.69 -7.64
C GLY A 70 4.72 -12.77 -8.40
N VAL A 71 4.40 -13.08 -9.66
CA VAL A 71 3.42 -12.32 -10.46
C VAL A 71 2.02 -12.41 -9.87
N LEU A 72 1.59 -13.62 -9.45
CA LEU A 72 0.29 -13.80 -8.79
C LEU A 72 0.21 -13.00 -7.48
N MET A 73 1.28 -13.00 -6.69
CA MET A 73 1.38 -12.19 -5.47
C MET A 73 1.33 -10.68 -5.77
N CYS A 74 1.97 -10.21 -6.84
CA CYS A 74 1.85 -8.81 -7.27
C CYS A 74 0.39 -8.45 -7.61
N LEU A 75 -0.31 -9.33 -8.33
CA LEU A 75 -1.71 -9.11 -8.66
C LEU A 75 -2.59 -9.09 -7.40
N GLN A 76 -2.38 -10.05 -6.49
CA GLN A 76 -3.09 -10.08 -5.22
C GLN A 76 -2.84 -8.82 -4.40
N MET A 77 -1.58 -8.36 -4.32
CA MET A 77 -1.20 -7.10 -3.67
C MET A 77 -1.98 -5.92 -4.26
N ALA A 78 -2.01 -5.77 -5.59
CA ALA A 78 -2.72 -4.68 -6.26
C ALA A 78 -4.22 -4.66 -5.90
N ILE A 79 -4.87 -5.82 -5.91
CA ILE A 79 -6.30 -5.95 -5.60
C ILE A 79 -6.57 -5.64 -4.12
N VAL A 80 -5.79 -6.22 -3.21
CA VAL A 80 -5.99 -6.08 -1.76
C VAL A 80 -5.72 -4.64 -1.31
N LEU A 81 -4.60 -4.04 -1.73
CA LEU A 81 -4.29 -2.66 -1.39
C LEU A 81 -5.28 -1.67 -2.02
N GLY A 82 -5.71 -1.92 -3.27
CA GLY A 82 -6.74 -1.12 -3.93
C GLY A 82 -8.05 -1.13 -3.15
N ARG A 83 -8.50 -2.32 -2.69
CA ARG A 83 -9.72 -2.46 -1.89
C ARG A 83 -9.61 -1.74 -0.54
N LEU A 84 -8.51 -1.94 0.19
CA LEU A 84 -8.28 -1.28 1.49
C LEU A 84 -8.21 0.24 1.35
N SER A 85 -7.54 0.73 0.31
CA SER A 85 -7.49 2.16 -0.01
C SER A 85 -8.89 2.72 -0.29
N GLY A 86 -9.71 2.00 -1.06
CA GLY A 86 -11.09 2.41 -1.35
C GLY A 86 -11.99 2.43 -0.10
N GLN A 87 -11.86 1.43 0.77
CA GLN A 87 -12.58 1.38 2.05
C GLN A 87 -12.17 2.54 2.97
N ASN A 88 -10.87 2.80 3.11
CA ASN A 88 -10.37 3.91 3.91
C ASN A 88 -10.85 5.26 3.37
N ALA A 89 -10.87 5.44 2.05
CA ALA A 89 -11.40 6.66 1.42
C ALA A 89 -12.90 6.85 1.70
N LEU A 90 -13.69 5.77 1.70
CA LEU A 90 -15.12 5.82 2.05
C LEU A 90 -15.32 6.23 3.52
N TRP A 91 -14.53 5.65 4.43
CA TRP A 91 -14.60 6.00 5.86
C TRP A 91 -14.19 7.44 6.13
N GLU A 92 -13.13 7.90 5.47
CA GLU A 92 -12.71 9.29 5.52
C GLU A 92 -13.79 10.24 5.00
N TRP A 93 -14.43 9.90 3.87
CA TRP A 93 -15.53 10.69 3.32
C TRP A 93 -16.71 10.78 4.30
N ARG A 94 -17.09 9.66 4.95
CA ARG A 94 -18.18 9.66 5.96
C ARG A 94 -17.82 10.48 7.20
N LEU A 95 -16.59 10.36 7.70
CA LEU A 95 -16.12 11.15 8.85
C LEU A 95 -16.15 12.65 8.54
N ARG A 96 -15.70 13.05 7.34
CA ARG A 96 -15.79 14.43 6.87
C ARG A 96 -17.23 14.93 6.78
N GLY A 97 -18.16 14.07 6.35
CA GLY A 97 -19.59 14.40 6.31
C GLY A 97 -20.18 14.69 7.70
N ILE A 98 -19.80 13.91 8.71
CA ILE A 98 -20.23 14.13 10.10
C ILE A 98 -19.66 15.45 10.64
N GLU A 99 -18.38 15.73 10.42
CA GLU A 99 -17.70 16.96 10.88
C GLU A 99 -18.20 18.24 10.18
N GLN A 100 -18.83 18.11 9.01
CA GLN A 100 -19.46 19.21 8.27
C GLN A 100 -20.94 19.41 8.64
N SER A 101 -21.52 18.54 9.46
CA SER A 101 -22.91 18.68 9.86
C SER A 101 -23.10 19.93 10.76
N PRO A 102 -24.19 20.70 10.58
CA PRO A 102 -24.47 21.90 11.38
C PRO A 102 -24.73 21.58 12.87
N GLY A 103 -24.86 20.30 13.22
CA GLY A 103 -25.04 19.82 14.58
C GLY A 103 -23.74 19.47 15.33
N TRP A 104 -22.58 19.47 14.66
CA TRP A 104 -21.30 19.02 15.21
C TRP A 104 -20.59 20.11 16.03
N ASP A 105 -20.48 19.88 17.34
CA ASP A 105 -19.87 20.83 18.30
C ASP A 105 -18.50 20.37 18.81
N ARG A 106 -18.07 19.14 18.47
CA ARG A 106 -16.75 18.60 18.85
C ARG A 106 -15.64 19.07 17.90
N GLN A 107 -14.39 18.86 18.30
CA GLN A 107 -13.23 19.12 17.45
C GLN A 107 -13.32 18.34 16.13
N LYS A 108 -12.98 19.00 15.02
CA LYS A 108 -12.99 18.41 13.67
C LYS A 108 -11.66 17.73 13.40
N LEU A 109 -11.45 16.53 13.95
CA LEU A 109 -10.16 15.84 13.92
C LEU A 109 -9.70 15.51 12.50
N ILE A 110 -10.59 15.01 11.64
CA ILE A 110 -10.25 14.63 10.27
C ILE A 110 -10.06 15.87 9.41
N MET A 111 -10.91 16.88 9.54
CA MET A 111 -10.76 18.14 8.80
C MET A 111 -9.54 18.93 9.25
N SER A 112 -9.21 18.94 10.55
CA SER A 112 -7.99 19.56 11.07
C SER A 112 -6.73 18.80 10.67
N LEU A 113 -6.76 17.45 10.67
CA LEU A 113 -5.69 16.64 10.08
C LEU A 113 -5.54 16.93 8.59
N TYR A 114 -6.64 17.04 7.85
CA TYR A 114 -6.61 17.39 6.43
C TYR A 114 -6.12 18.83 6.21
N GLN A 115 -6.50 19.80 7.04
CA GLN A 115 -6.00 21.17 6.98
C GLN A 115 -4.52 21.26 7.36
N LEU A 116 -4.09 20.54 8.39
CA LEU A 116 -2.69 20.45 8.78
C LEU A 116 -1.87 19.79 7.65
N HIS A 117 -2.46 18.76 7.02
CA HIS A 117 -1.80 18.00 5.98
C HIS A 117 -1.73 18.73 4.64
N GLU A 118 -2.84 19.33 4.20
CA GLU A 118 -3.02 19.91 2.86
C GLU A 118 -2.89 21.45 2.88
N SER A 119 -3.44 22.12 3.90
CA SER A 119 -3.49 23.60 4.00
C SER A 119 -2.32 24.21 4.77
N ARG A 120 -1.58 23.42 5.57
CA ARG A 120 -0.52 23.90 6.49
C ARG A 120 -0.89 25.18 7.24
N GLN A 121 -2.12 25.30 7.76
CA GLN A 121 -2.33 26.29 8.80
C GLN A 121 -1.66 25.76 10.07
N PRO A 122 -0.69 26.48 10.65
CA PRO A 122 -0.08 26.04 11.88
C PRO A 122 -1.18 25.95 12.93
N ILE A 123 -1.33 24.78 13.55
CA ILE A 123 -2.03 24.70 14.82
C ILE A 123 -1.19 25.56 15.75
N GLN A 124 -1.64 26.78 16.04
CA GLN A 124 -0.98 27.71 16.97
C GLN A 124 -1.19 27.15 18.38
N ASP A 125 -0.45 26.10 18.71
CA ASP A 125 -0.30 25.62 20.07
C ASP A 125 1.15 25.92 20.50
N PRO A 126 1.39 27.03 21.23
CA PRO A 126 2.73 27.50 21.58
C PRO A 126 3.50 26.54 22.50
N LEU A 127 2.87 25.45 22.95
CA LEU A 127 3.47 24.42 23.81
C LEU A 127 3.88 23.15 23.06
N ASN A 128 3.54 23.01 21.77
CA ASN A 128 3.76 21.78 21.01
C ASN A 128 4.18 22.07 19.57
N GLU A 129 5.34 22.70 19.39
CA GLU A 129 5.96 22.85 18.07
C GLU A 129 6.74 21.58 17.69
N PRO A 130 6.23 20.72 16.79
CA PRO A 130 7.01 19.59 16.29
C PRO A 130 8.15 20.09 15.39
N PRO A 131 9.35 19.49 15.45
CA PRO A 131 10.48 19.88 14.62
C PRO A 131 10.15 19.69 13.14
N VAL A 132 10.18 20.79 12.38
CA VAL A 132 9.87 20.80 10.95
C VAL A 132 11.10 20.38 10.16
N PHE A 133 11.07 19.20 9.53
CA PHE A 133 12.15 18.75 8.65
C PHE A 133 12.05 19.41 7.27
N LEU A 134 13.11 20.10 6.86
CA LEU A 134 13.32 20.65 5.52
C LEU A 134 14.23 19.68 4.73
N PRO A 135 14.00 19.43 3.42
CA PRO A 135 13.08 20.11 2.51
C PRO A 135 11.73 19.39 2.31
N SER A 136 10.64 20.16 2.33
CA SER A 136 9.26 19.68 2.24
C SER A 136 8.80 19.23 0.85
N TRP A 137 9.55 19.57 -0.22
CA TRP A 137 9.19 19.16 -1.59
C TRP A 137 9.32 17.65 -1.80
N ALA A 138 10.33 17.03 -1.15
CA ALA A 138 10.60 15.60 -1.29
C ALA A 138 9.42 14.79 -0.74
N PHE A 139 8.81 15.28 0.35
CA PHE A 139 7.63 14.68 0.95
C PHE A 139 6.36 14.83 0.09
N ARG A 140 6.21 15.93 -0.68
CA ARG A 140 5.06 16.15 -1.59
C ARG A 140 5.07 15.18 -2.78
N GLN A 141 6.21 15.05 -3.45
CA GLN A 141 6.40 14.12 -4.56
C GLN A 141 6.22 12.67 -4.08
N HIS A 142 6.79 12.35 -2.92
CA HIS A 142 6.65 11.05 -2.28
C HIS A 142 5.16 10.75 -2.04
N ARG A 143 4.38 11.64 -1.41
CA ARG A 143 3.00 11.31 -1.01
C ARG A 143 2.02 11.05 -2.17
N GLN A 144 2.05 11.82 -3.25
CA GLN A 144 1.22 11.54 -4.45
C GLN A 144 1.66 10.24 -5.14
N TRP A 145 2.95 9.94 -5.09
CA TRP A 145 3.51 8.66 -5.54
C TRP A 145 3.10 7.50 -4.61
N TRP A 146 2.79 7.74 -3.33
CA TRP A 146 2.27 6.71 -2.41
C TRP A 146 0.81 6.36 -2.63
N ALA A 147 -0.03 7.32 -3.06
CA ALA A 147 -1.35 7.00 -3.58
C ALA A 147 -1.23 6.14 -4.87
N HIS A 148 -0.16 6.35 -5.64
CA HIS A 148 0.24 5.45 -6.72
C HIS A 148 0.97 4.19 -6.25
N ARG A 149 1.48 4.04 -5.01
CA ARG A 149 2.30 2.88 -4.58
C ARG A 149 1.54 1.57 -4.53
N ALA A 150 0.25 1.63 -4.20
CA ALA A 150 -0.66 0.49 -4.35
C ALA A 150 -0.68 -0.05 -5.79
N VAL A 151 -0.29 0.78 -6.77
CA VAL A 151 -0.21 0.42 -8.20
C VAL A 151 1.24 0.27 -8.66
N SER A 152 2.16 1.15 -8.25
CA SER A 152 3.54 1.18 -8.74
C SER A 152 4.40 0.06 -8.17
N PHE A 153 4.16 -0.39 -6.93
CA PHE A 153 4.88 -1.54 -6.38
C PHE A 153 4.50 -2.85 -7.07
N PRO A 154 3.20 -3.18 -7.25
CA PRO A 154 2.84 -4.36 -8.04
C PRO A 154 3.43 -4.35 -9.45
N TRP A 155 3.43 -3.17 -10.09
CA TRP A 155 4.04 -3.01 -11.41
C TRP A 155 5.55 -3.22 -11.38
N PHE A 156 6.27 -2.63 -10.42
CA PHE A 156 7.72 -2.78 -10.30
C PHE A 156 8.12 -4.23 -10.12
N PHE A 157 7.55 -4.92 -9.12
CA PHE A 157 7.85 -6.33 -8.89
C PHE A 157 7.33 -7.23 -10.02
N GLY A 158 6.17 -6.90 -10.59
CA GLY A 158 5.63 -7.60 -11.76
C GLY A 158 6.57 -7.56 -12.96
N LEU A 159 7.20 -6.41 -13.24
CA LEU A 159 8.20 -6.29 -14.31
C LEU A 159 9.46 -7.11 -14.01
N VAL A 160 9.95 -7.08 -12.77
CA VAL A 160 11.12 -7.88 -12.35
C VAL A 160 10.84 -9.38 -12.54
N TYR A 161 9.71 -9.88 -12.03
CA TYR A 161 9.34 -11.29 -12.21
C TYR A 161 9.06 -11.62 -13.67
N GLY A 162 8.44 -10.72 -14.44
CA GLY A 162 8.21 -10.90 -15.87
C GLY A 162 9.51 -11.08 -16.64
N MET A 163 10.53 -10.27 -16.34
CA MET A 163 11.85 -10.39 -16.95
C MET A 163 12.53 -11.72 -16.62
N PHE A 164 12.52 -12.13 -15.34
CA PHE A 164 13.07 -13.43 -14.93
C PHE A 164 12.28 -14.61 -15.51
N PHE A 165 10.96 -14.48 -15.65
CA PHE A 165 10.10 -15.50 -16.23
C PHE A 165 10.40 -15.70 -17.72
N VAL A 166 10.49 -14.61 -18.50
CA VAL A 166 10.88 -14.67 -19.91
C VAL A 166 12.27 -15.28 -20.06
N TRP A 167 13.23 -14.84 -19.22
CA TRP A 167 14.56 -15.43 -19.21
C TRP A 167 14.53 -16.94 -18.92
N ALA A 168 13.82 -17.37 -17.87
CA ALA A 168 13.70 -18.78 -17.52
C ALA A 168 13.02 -19.61 -18.62
N ALA A 169 11.99 -19.06 -19.27
CA ALA A 169 11.32 -19.69 -20.40
C ALA A 169 12.28 -19.88 -21.60
N THR A 170 13.08 -18.86 -21.93
CA THR A 170 14.08 -19.00 -23.01
C THR A 170 15.15 -20.04 -22.69
N GLN A 171 15.58 -20.14 -21.43
CA GLN A 171 16.54 -21.17 -21.00
C GLN A 171 15.92 -22.57 -21.05
N LEU A 172 14.65 -22.70 -20.64
CA LEU A 172 13.94 -23.98 -20.70
C LEU A 172 13.77 -24.46 -22.15
N ILE A 173 13.41 -23.57 -23.07
CA ILE A 173 13.33 -23.88 -24.50
C ILE A 173 14.69 -24.32 -25.04
N ARG A 174 15.79 -23.64 -24.68
CA ARG A 174 17.14 -24.03 -25.10
C ARG A 174 17.56 -25.40 -24.54
N LEU A 175 17.25 -25.69 -23.28
CA LEU A 175 17.56 -26.98 -22.65
C LEU A 175 16.75 -28.13 -23.26
N ILE A 176 15.50 -27.88 -23.64
CA ILE A 176 14.63 -28.87 -24.30
C ILE A 176 15.03 -29.05 -25.78
N ALA A 177 15.31 -27.96 -26.50
CA ALA A 177 15.68 -28.00 -27.93
C ALA A 177 17.12 -28.46 -28.18
N GLY A 178 18.02 -28.27 -27.21
CA GLY A 178 19.38 -28.83 -27.21
C GLY A 178 19.44 -30.28 -26.72
N GLY A 179 18.29 -30.88 -26.37
CA GLY A 179 18.16 -32.27 -25.96
C GLY A 179 18.02 -33.23 -27.13
N SER A 180 19.07 -33.36 -27.94
CA SER A 180 19.37 -34.58 -28.71
C SER A 180 20.86 -34.89 -28.55
N PRO A 181 21.26 -35.98 -27.86
CA PRO A 181 22.47 -36.69 -28.26
C PRO A 181 22.31 -37.29 -29.66
#